data_AF-A0A2I0HBB6-F1
#
_entry.id   AF-A0A2I0HBB6-F1
#
_cell.length_a   1.000
_cell.length_b   1.000
_cell.length_c   1.000
_cell.angle_alpha   90.00
_cell.angle_beta   90.00
_cell.angle_gamma   90.00
#
_symmetry.space_group_name_H-M   'P 1'
#
loop_
_entity.id
_entity.type
_entity.pdbx_description
1 polymer ?
#
loop_
_entity_poly.entity_id
_entity_poly.type
_entity_poly.pdbx_seq_one_letter_code
_entity_poly.pdbx_strand_id
1 'polypeptide(L)'
;SVSDLHFEDITMVKVGYPIIIDQVYCPWNLCKPDIPSLVKINNVSFKNIRGSSSTAVAVKLVCSSKVPCKDVVVGDINLTYDGPEAPAAYSQCSNVVPSFQGKQSPRVCA
;
A
#
# COMPACT_ATOMS: atom_id res chain seq x y z
N SER A 1 13.80 -12.31 4.19
CA SER A 1 12.34 -12.24 4.04
C SER A 1 11.79 -11.43 5.19
N VAL A 2 10.58 -10.89 5.04
CA VAL A 2 9.83 -10.28 6.14
C VAL A 2 8.43 -10.87 6.11
N SER A 3 7.90 -11.17 7.28
CA SER A 3 6.63 -11.86 7.45
C SER A 3 5.97 -11.48 8.76
N ASP A 4 4.66 -11.72 8.88
CA ASP A 4 3.90 -11.53 10.12
C ASP A 4 3.88 -10.07 10.57
N LEU A 5 3.45 -9.20 9.65
CA LEU A 5 3.35 -7.76 9.87
C LEU A 5 1.89 -7.34 10.02
N HIS A 6 1.56 -6.67 11.12
CA HIS A 6 0.21 -6.25 11.42
C HIS A 6 0.14 -4.76 11.73
N PHE A 7 -0.64 -4.03 10.96
CA PHE A 7 -0.93 -2.61 11.14
C PHE A 7 -2.42 -2.45 11.41
N GLU A 8 -2.78 -2.00 12.61
CA GLU A 8 -4.16 -1.99 13.06
C GLU A 8 -4.51 -0.73 13.88
N ASP A 9 -5.73 -0.23 13.68
CA ASP A 9 -6.32 0.91 14.41
C ASP A 9 -5.47 2.19 14.33
N ILE A 10 -5.13 2.59 13.11
CA ILE A 10 -4.27 3.74 12.84
C ILE A 10 -5.10 4.90 12.25
N THR A 11 -4.91 6.10 12.80
CA THR A 11 -5.51 7.33 12.26
C THR A 11 -4.45 8.18 11.57
N MET A 12 -4.68 8.49 10.30
CA MET A 12 -3.80 9.23 9.41
C MET A 12 -4.28 10.69 9.30
N VAL A 13 -3.37 11.64 9.50
CA VAL A 13 -3.69 13.07 9.39
C VAL A 13 -2.82 13.70 8.33
N LYS A 14 -3.38 13.90 7.13
CA LYS A 14 -2.69 14.54 5.99
C LYS A 14 -1.34 13.87 5.67
N VAL A 15 -1.32 12.54 5.73
CA VAL A 15 -0.09 11.73 5.54
C VAL A 15 0.13 11.48 4.06
N GLY A 16 1.38 11.55 3.59
CA GLY A 16 1.73 11.13 2.22
C GLY A 16 1.78 9.60 2.13
N TYR A 17 1.05 9.01 1.17
CA TYR A 17 0.92 7.55 0.98
C TYR A 17 0.65 6.77 2.29
N PRO A 18 -0.49 6.98 2.97
CA PRO A 18 -0.81 6.36 4.26
C PRO A 18 -0.51 4.85 4.38
N ILE A 19 -0.78 4.07 3.32
CA ILE A 19 -0.45 2.64 3.27
C ILE A 19 0.52 2.41 2.12
N ILE A 20 1.71 1.88 2.43
CA ILE A 20 2.75 1.66 1.41
C ILE A 20 3.52 0.34 1.62
N ILE A 21 3.64 -0.43 0.53
CA ILE A 21 4.67 -1.44 0.30
C ILE A 21 5.37 -1.03 -1.00
N ASP A 22 6.69 -0.82 -0.94
CA ASP A 22 7.48 -0.39 -2.10
C ASP A 22 8.70 -1.29 -2.30
N GLN A 23 8.56 -2.32 -3.11
CA GLN A 23 9.66 -3.22 -3.48
C GLN A 23 10.45 -2.72 -4.70
N VAL A 24 10.17 -1.51 -5.19
CA VAL A 24 10.97 -0.79 -6.20
C VAL A 24 11.65 0.45 -5.61
N TYR A 25 11.75 0.52 -4.28
CA TYR A 25 12.33 1.63 -3.55
C TYR A 25 13.77 1.90 -3.98
N CYS A 26 14.02 3.13 -4.44
CA CYS A 26 15.29 3.57 -4.98
C CYS A 26 15.54 5.05 -4.66
N PRO A 27 15.90 5.39 -3.41
CA PRO A 27 15.91 6.77 -2.93
C PRO A 27 16.95 7.66 -3.60
N TRP A 28 18.01 7.07 -4.16
CA TRP A 28 19.13 7.81 -4.76
C TRP A 28 19.24 7.63 -6.27
N ASN A 29 18.29 6.93 -6.91
CA ASN A 29 18.36 6.58 -8.33
C ASN A 29 19.66 5.83 -8.74
N LEU A 30 20.36 5.21 -7.78
CA LEU A 30 21.57 4.39 -8.00
C LEU A 30 21.24 2.89 -8.13
N CYS A 31 19.96 2.53 -8.18
CA CYS A 31 19.50 1.16 -8.41
C CYS A 31 19.50 0.81 -9.90
N LYS A 32 19.49 -0.49 -10.19
CA LYS A 32 19.23 -1.02 -11.53
C LYS A 32 17.74 -1.37 -11.63
N PRO A 33 16.92 -0.59 -12.38
CA PRO A 33 15.46 -0.74 -12.35
C PRO A 33 14.96 -2.08 -12.93
N ASP A 34 15.79 -2.72 -13.76
CA ASP A 34 15.57 -4.05 -14.33
C ASP A 34 15.87 -5.20 -13.35
N ILE A 35 16.47 -4.92 -12.20
CA ILE A 35 16.77 -5.93 -11.17
C ILE A 35 15.70 -5.85 -10.06
N PRO A 36 14.70 -6.74 -10.07
CA PRO A 36 13.64 -6.73 -9.06
C PRO A 36 14.15 -7.20 -7.69
N SER A 37 13.56 -6.66 -6.62
CA SER A 37 13.84 -7.10 -5.25
C SER A 37 13.61 -8.60 -5.07
N LEU A 38 14.50 -9.27 -4.33
CA LEU A 38 14.39 -10.68 -3.97
C LEU A 38 13.85 -10.88 -2.54
N VAL A 39 13.49 -9.80 -1.85
CA VAL A 39 12.93 -9.88 -0.50
C VAL A 39 11.52 -10.45 -0.59
N LYS A 40 11.31 -11.63 -0.02
CA LYS A 40 9.96 -12.19 0.15
C LYS A 40 9.23 -11.40 1.23
N ILE A 41 8.06 -10.85 0.89
CA ILE A 41 7.09 -10.27 1.83
C ILE A 41 5.85 -11.16 1.82
N ASN A 42 5.45 -11.65 2.99
CA ASN A 42 4.26 -12.47 3.15
C ASN A 42 3.52 -12.17 4.47
N ASN A 43 2.26 -12.60 4.58
CA ASN A 43 1.43 -12.47 5.79
C ASN A 43 1.48 -11.05 6.37
N VAL A 44 0.91 -10.11 5.62
CA VAL A 44 0.84 -8.69 6.00
C VAL A 44 -0.62 -8.28 6.09
N SER A 45 -1.02 -7.64 7.19
CA SER A 45 -2.38 -7.13 7.35
C SER A 45 -2.42 -5.63 7.63
N PHE A 46 -3.28 -4.92 6.90
CA PHE A 46 -3.68 -3.54 7.18
C PHE A 46 -5.15 -3.55 7.59
N LYS A 47 -5.47 -3.16 8.83
CA LYS A 47 -6.83 -3.22 9.37
C LYS A 47 -7.24 -1.91 10.06
N ASN A 48 -8.48 -1.47 9.86
CA ASN A 48 -9.04 -0.32 10.57
C ASN A 48 -8.15 0.94 10.47
N ILE A 49 -7.69 1.26 9.26
CA ILE A 49 -6.87 2.46 8.99
C ILE A 49 -7.77 3.54 8.42
N ARG A 50 -7.81 4.70 9.07
CA ARG A 50 -8.75 5.78 8.79
C ARG A 50 -8.07 7.14 8.72
N GLY A 51 -8.73 8.14 8.11
CA GLY A 51 -8.28 9.54 8.11
C GLY A 51 -8.00 10.07 6.72
N SER A 52 -6.97 10.92 6.56
CA SER A 52 -6.70 11.63 5.30
C SER A 52 -5.27 11.48 4.78
N SER A 53 -5.18 11.40 3.46
CA SER A 53 -3.94 11.42 2.68
C SER A 53 -3.67 12.81 2.13
N SER A 54 -2.41 13.25 2.12
CA SER A 54 -1.96 14.45 1.41
C SER A 54 -1.64 14.19 -0.07
N THR A 55 -1.56 12.92 -0.48
CA THR A 55 -1.38 12.50 -1.88
C THR A 55 -2.62 11.77 -2.38
N ALA A 56 -2.97 11.93 -3.66
CA ALA A 56 -4.12 11.24 -4.23
C ALA A 56 -3.99 9.71 -4.18
N VAL A 57 -2.76 9.17 -4.29
CA VAL A 57 -2.48 7.76 -4.00
C VAL A 57 -2.46 7.56 -2.48
N ALA A 58 -3.54 7.00 -1.93
CA ALA A 58 -3.63 6.74 -0.49
C ALA A 58 -3.10 5.34 -0.11
N VAL A 59 -3.18 4.39 -1.05
CA VAL A 59 -2.72 3.00 -0.86
C VAL A 59 -1.79 2.64 -2.01
N LYS A 60 -0.53 2.35 -1.73
CA LYS A 60 0.50 1.98 -2.71
C LYS A 60 1.08 0.61 -2.37
N LEU A 61 0.67 -0.43 -3.07
CA LEU A 61 1.17 -1.81 -2.86
C LEU A 61 1.94 -2.27 -4.09
N VAL A 62 3.20 -1.85 -4.20
CA VAL A 62 4.08 -2.11 -5.34
C VAL A 62 5.08 -3.19 -4.97
N CYS A 63 4.82 -4.41 -5.42
CA CYS A 63 5.62 -5.59 -5.10
C CYS A 63 6.52 -6.02 -6.28
N SER A 64 7.50 -6.86 -5.98
CA SER A 64 8.49 -7.37 -6.92
C SER A 64 7.85 -8.26 -7.97
N SER A 65 8.22 -8.06 -9.24
CA SER A 65 7.78 -8.91 -10.35
C SER A 65 8.36 -10.33 -10.28
N LYS A 66 9.52 -10.50 -9.64
CA LYS A 66 10.18 -11.81 -9.48
C LYS A 66 9.76 -12.52 -8.20
N VAL A 67 9.41 -11.76 -7.16
CA VAL A 67 8.99 -12.29 -5.86
C VAL A 67 7.75 -11.52 -5.37
N PRO A 68 6.56 -11.79 -5.95
CA PRO A 68 5.31 -11.11 -5.59
C PRO A 68 5.00 -11.20 -4.09
N CYS A 69 4.32 -10.18 -3.56
CA CYS A 69 3.82 -10.23 -2.18
C CYS A 69 2.71 -11.29 -2.07
N LYS A 70 2.71 -12.04 -0.97
CA LYS A 70 1.71 -13.09 -0.70
C LYS A 70 0.96 -12.83 0.59
N ASP A 71 -0.27 -13.33 0.68
CA ASP A 71 -1.07 -13.30 1.90
C ASP A 71 -1.21 -11.88 2.49
N VAL A 72 -1.44 -10.91 1.61
CA VAL A 72 -1.73 -9.52 2.00
C VAL A 72 -3.22 -9.41 2.27
N VAL A 73 -3.59 -8.94 3.46
CA VAL A 73 -4.98 -8.71 3.89
C VAL A 73 -5.19 -7.22 4.06
N VAL A 74 -6.23 -6.68 3.43
CA VAL A 74 -6.62 -5.27 3.59
C VAL A 74 -8.05 -5.23 4.10
N GLY A 75 -8.25 -4.64 5.28
CA GLY A 75 -9.52 -4.65 5.96
C GLY A 75 -9.94 -3.31 6.55
N ASP A 76 -11.21 -2.96 6.42
CA ASP A 76 -11.81 -1.76 7.03
C ASP A 76 -10.98 -0.47 6.85
N ILE A 77 -10.69 -0.13 5.59
CA ILE A 77 -9.92 1.07 5.23
C ILE A 77 -10.86 2.22 4.90
N ASN A 78 -10.60 3.39 5.50
CA ASN A 78 -11.34 4.62 5.24
C ASN A 78 -10.40 5.84 5.16
N LEU A 79 -9.76 6.00 4.00
CA LEU A 79 -8.84 7.08 3.70
C LEU A 79 -9.47 8.04 2.68
N THR A 80 -9.55 9.31 3.04
CA THR A 80 -9.90 10.39 2.12
C THR A 80 -8.63 11.06 1.59
N TYR A 81 -8.79 11.88 0.56
CA TYR A 81 -7.71 12.70 0.02
C TYR A 81 -8.00 14.18 0.32
N ASP A 82 -7.01 14.86 0.90
CA ASP A 82 -7.05 16.28 1.27
C ASP A 82 -6.05 17.07 0.42
N GLY A 83 -6.37 17.26 -0.86
CA GLY A 83 -5.58 18.08 -1.76
C GLY A 83 -6.28 18.38 -3.10
N PRO A 84 -5.68 19.23 -3.94
CA PRO A 84 -6.28 19.69 -5.19
C PRO A 84 -6.07 18.75 -6.39
N GLU A 85 -5.07 17.87 -6.37
CA GLU A 85 -4.65 17.09 -7.55
C GLU A 85 -5.66 16.06 -8.10
N ALA A 86 -6.68 15.67 -7.33
CA ALA A 86 -7.62 14.62 -7.70
C ALA A 86 -8.96 14.78 -6.97
N PRO A 87 -10.06 14.24 -7.51
CA PRO A 87 -11.37 14.32 -6.85
C PRO A 87 -11.50 13.40 -5.62
N ALA A 88 -10.68 12.36 -5.52
CA ALA A 88 -10.72 11.39 -4.43
C ALA A 88 -9.39 10.63 -4.30
N ALA A 89 -9.20 9.97 -3.16
CA ALA A 89 -8.13 9.01 -2.96
C ALA A 89 -8.29 7.81 -3.91
N TYR A 90 -7.18 7.24 -4.35
CA TYR A 90 -7.13 5.99 -5.11
C TYR A 90 -5.96 5.11 -4.68
N SER A 91 -5.86 3.92 -5.27
CA SER A 91 -4.79 2.96 -4.97
C SER A 91 -3.92 2.67 -6.20
N GLN A 92 -2.66 2.31 -5.95
CA GLN A 92 -1.72 1.85 -6.97
C GLN A 92 -1.16 0.50 -6.53
N CYS A 93 -1.28 -0.52 -7.38
CA CYS A 93 -0.83 -1.87 -7.05
C CYS A 93 -0.06 -2.52 -8.18
N SER A 94 0.93 -3.35 -7.84
CA SER A 94 1.61 -4.24 -8.77
C SER A 94 2.10 -5.51 -8.07
N ASN A 95 2.00 -6.66 -8.75
CA ASN A 95 2.48 -7.96 -8.27
C ASN A 95 1.98 -8.33 -6.85
N VAL A 96 0.71 -8.02 -6.57
CA VAL A 96 0.03 -8.34 -5.33
C VAL A 96 -1.45 -8.58 -5.63
N VAL A 97 -2.04 -9.57 -4.96
CA VAL A 97 -3.48 -9.83 -4.98
C VAL A 97 -3.95 -9.87 -3.53
N PRO A 98 -4.39 -8.73 -2.97
CA PRO A 98 -4.86 -8.70 -1.60
C PRO A 98 -6.16 -9.47 -1.43
N SER A 99 -6.34 -10.06 -0.26
CA SER A 99 -7.65 -10.47 0.24
C SER A 99 -8.28 -9.32 1.03
N PHE A 100 -9.61 -9.23 1.00
CA PHE A 100 -10.33 -8.11 1.60
C PHE A 100 -11.21 -8.56 2.77
N GLN A 101 -11.27 -7.73 3.81
CA GLN A 101 -12.18 -7.90 4.95
C GLN A 101 -12.94 -6.59 5.18
N GLY A 102 -14.28 -6.61 5.17
CA GLY A 102 -15.05 -5.38 5.36
C GLY A 102 -14.85 -4.34 4.24
N LYS A 103 -15.08 -3.05 4.54
CA LYS A 103 -15.19 -1.99 3.53
C LYS A 103 -13.84 -1.39 3.18
N GLN A 104 -13.61 -1.13 1.89
CA GLN A 104 -12.43 -0.40 1.39
C GLN A 104 -12.87 0.92 0.75
N SER A 105 -12.43 2.02 1.33
CA SER A 105 -12.55 3.37 0.79
C SER A 105 -11.19 4.06 0.92
N PRO A 106 -10.43 4.29 -0.16
CA PRO A 106 -10.76 4.00 -1.56
C PRO A 106 -10.79 2.49 -1.88
N ARG A 107 -11.27 2.12 -3.08
CA ARG A 107 -11.12 0.74 -3.57
C ARG A 107 -9.64 0.43 -3.73
N VAL A 108 -9.21 -0.70 -3.20
CA VAL A 108 -7.80 -1.11 -3.19
C VAL A 108 -7.55 -2.14 -4.30
N CYS A 109 -6.55 -1.86 -5.15
CA CYS A 109 -6.14 -2.71 -6.28
C CYS A 109 -7.28 -3.07 -7.24
N ALA A 110 -8.16 -2.11 -7.53
CA ALA A 110 -9.31 -2.23 -8.43
C ALA A 110 -9.14 -1.35 -9.67
#